data_AF-A0AAV0WUD0-F1
#
_entry.id   AF-A0AAV0WUD0-F1
#
_cell.length_a   1.000
_cell.length_b   1.000
_cell.length_c   1.000
_cell.angle_alpha   90.00
_cell.angle_beta   90.00
_cell.angle_gamma   90.00
#
_symmetry.space_group_name_H-M   'P 1'
#
loop_
_entity.id
_entity.type
_entity.pdbx_description
1 polymer ?
#
loop_
_entity_poly.entity_id
_entity_poly.type
_entity_poly.pdbx_seq_one_letter_code
_entity_poly.pdbx_strand_id
1 'polypeptide(L)'
;MPKKSLERYNYLELLKNKGNLQYNKNILQKKQESIIVRQRPSVLQKAEVDDFLPCKYCYKFCKKKKLYRHVKICKFKDMSEFSTGEPTRKRNKIIFPSVMLLQTENDHKQFVTEVLGTMRCDNVTSVARDDSLICSFISRLLQNHREHHLKRYISQRIRQLSKFLIILRTLVPDLRHLKDFLKTNYFVNIVQAAKKLGQYNEDLNTYTHPSTALKIGHTITQCANILKTQLMINNHHNQHRETKYR
;
A
#
# COMPACT_ATOMS: atom_id res chain seq x y z
N MET A 1 23.02 -6.61 26.13
CA MET A 1 22.81 -8.06 25.90
C MET A 1 24.08 -8.84 26.24
N PRO A 2 23.99 -9.93 27.02
CA PRO A 2 25.12 -10.76 27.42
C PRO A 2 25.92 -11.31 26.22
N LYS A 3 27.22 -11.54 26.38
CA LYS A 3 28.04 -12.21 25.37
C LYS A 3 27.54 -13.65 25.17
N LYS A 4 27.51 -14.13 23.92
CA LYS A 4 27.05 -15.47 23.50
C LYS A 4 25.59 -15.82 23.81
N SER A 5 24.72 -14.87 24.20
CA SER A 5 23.30 -15.18 24.37
C SER A 5 22.60 -15.46 23.04
N LEU A 6 21.58 -16.34 23.07
CA LEU A 6 20.75 -16.66 21.90
C LEU A 6 20.05 -15.41 21.34
N GLU A 7 19.59 -14.54 22.23
CA GLU A 7 18.97 -13.27 21.86
C GLU A 7 19.96 -12.38 21.08
N ARG A 8 21.22 -12.28 21.54
CA ARG A 8 22.25 -11.49 20.85
C ARG A 8 22.53 -12.06 19.47
N TYR A 9 22.58 -13.39 19.34
CA TYR A 9 22.74 -14.06 18.06
C TYR A 9 21.58 -13.75 17.10
N ASN A 10 20.34 -13.88 17.56
CA ASN A 10 19.15 -13.59 16.76
C ASN A 10 19.08 -12.12 16.31
N TYR A 11 19.45 -11.19 17.20
CA TYR A 11 19.49 -9.77 16.87
C TYR A 11 20.54 -9.45 15.80
N LEU A 12 21.76 -10.00 15.94
CA LEU A 12 22.82 -9.84 14.94
C LEU A 12 22.44 -10.47 13.60
N GLU A 13 21.78 -11.63 13.60
CA GLU A 13 21.28 -12.25 12.37
C GLU A 13 20.22 -11.37 11.68
N LEU A 14 19.30 -10.79 12.44
CA LEU A 14 18.28 -9.89 11.88
C LEU A 14 18.91 -8.63 11.29
N LEU A 15 19.90 -8.04 11.97
CA LEU A 15 20.67 -6.89 11.46
C LEU A 15 21.37 -7.23 10.14
N LYS A 16 22.05 -8.38 10.07
CA LYS A 16 22.68 -8.84 8.82
C LYS A 16 21.66 -9.00 7.71
N ASN A 17 20.49 -9.58 8.00
CA ASN A 17 19.44 -9.76 7.00
C ASN A 17 18.85 -8.42 6.51
N LYS A 18 18.74 -7.41 7.39
CA LYS A 18 18.34 -6.05 7.00
C LYS A 18 19.35 -5.41 6.05
N GLY A 19 20.65 -5.56 6.32
CA GLY A 19 21.71 -5.11 5.42
C GLY A 19 21.62 -5.80 4.05
N ASN A 20 21.46 -7.12 4.04
CA ASN A 20 21.28 -7.89 2.80
C ASN A 20 20.02 -7.46 2.01
N LEU A 21 18.92 -7.11 2.71
CA LEU A 21 17.73 -6.56 2.06
C LEU A 21 18.02 -5.26 1.34
N GLN A 22 18.71 -4.31 1.99
CA GLN A 22 19.08 -3.04 1.35
C GLN A 22 20.03 -3.25 0.16
N TYR A 23 21.03 -4.12 0.31
CA TYR A 23 21.91 -4.48 -0.81
C TYR A 23 21.11 -5.03 -1.99
N ASN A 24 20.25 -6.04 -1.74
CA ASN A 24 19.46 -6.65 -2.80
C ASN A 24 18.49 -5.65 -3.46
N LYS A 25 17.88 -4.73 -2.70
CA LYS A 25 17.06 -3.65 -3.30
C LYS A 25 17.85 -2.83 -4.31
N ASN A 26 19.04 -2.39 -3.93
CA ASN A 26 19.88 -1.56 -4.79
C ASN A 26 20.30 -2.31 -6.06
N ILE A 27 20.64 -3.60 -5.94
CA ILE A 27 20.97 -4.46 -7.09
C ILE A 27 19.77 -4.64 -8.02
N LEU A 28 18.59 -4.91 -7.46
CA LEU A 28 17.34 -5.04 -8.21
C LEU A 28 17.01 -3.76 -9.00
N GLN A 29 17.20 -2.58 -8.40
CA GLN A 29 17.02 -1.31 -9.09
C GLN A 29 18.02 -1.11 -10.24
N LYS A 30 19.28 -1.50 -10.04
CA LYS A 30 20.35 -1.38 -11.03
C LYS A 30 20.30 -2.48 -12.11
N LYS A 31 19.32 -3.40 -12.05
CA LYS A 31 19.19 -4.57 -12.94
C LYS A 31 20.48 -5.40 -13.05
N GLN A 32 21.22 -5.52 -11.95
CA GLN A 32 22.41 -6.36 -11.87
C GLN A 32 22.03 -7.79 -11.46
N GLU A 33 22.83 -8.78 -11.88
CA GLU A 33 22.40 -10.18 -11.90
C GLU A 33 22.55 -10.95 -10.58
N SER A 34 23.24 -10.40 -9.58
CA SER A 34 23.60 -11.16 -8.37
C SER A 34 22.98 -10.60 -7.08
N ILE A 35 21.99 -11.32 -6.56
CA ILE A 35 21.37 -11.06 -5.26
C ILE A 35 21.78 -12.07 -4.19
N ILE A 36 21.79 -11.65 -2.93
CA ILE A 36 22.07 -12.51 -1.78
C ILE A 36 20.79 -13.27 -1.40
N VAL A 37 20.79 -14.59 -1.57
CA VAL A 37 19.64 -15.46 -1.27
C VAL A 37 19.92 -16.39 -0.10
N ARG A 38 18.86 -16.85 0.58
CA ARG A 38 18.96 -17.81 1.70
C ARG A 38 19.57 -19.14 1.26
N GLN A 39 19.18 -19.61 0.09
CA GLN A 39 19.60 -20.89 -0.46
C GLN A 39 19.92 -20.68 -1.93
N ARG A 40 21.17 -20.96 -2.31
CA ARG A 40 21.61 -20.87 -3.70
C ARG A 40 20.84 -21.92 -4.52
N PRO A 41 20.22 -21.55 -5.65
CA PRO A 41 19.66 -22.53 -6.57
C PRO A 41 20.76 -23.46 -7.08
N SER A 42 20.44 -24.73 -7.34
CA SER A 42 21.36 -25.63 -8.02
C SER A 42 21.57 -25.19 -9.47
N VAL A 43 22.71 -25.54 -10.07
CA VAL A 43 23.05 -25.19 -11.46
C VAL A 43 21.99 -25.66 -12.46
N LEU A 44 21.34 -26.79 -12.16
CA LEU A 44 20.25 -27.37 -12.94
C LEU A 44 18.93 -26.57 -12.89
N GLN A 45 18.75 -25.67 -11.91
CA GLN A 45 17.55 -24.87 -11.76
C GLN A 45 17.77 -23.47 -12.32
N LYS A 46 17.28 -23.23 -13.55
CA LYS A 46 17.08 -21.86 -14.05
C LYS A 46 16.24 -21.10 -13.02
N ALA A 47 16.81 -20.05 -12.45
CA ALA A 47 16.17 -19.21 -11.45
C ALA A 47 16.59 -17.78 -11.71
N GLU A 48 15.61 -16.94 -12.01
CA GLU A 48 15.86 -15.53 -12.26
C GLU A 48 15.86 -14.76 -10.93
N VAL A 49 16.43 -13.57 -10.95
CA VAL A 49 16.47 -12.70 -9.78
C VAL A 49 15.05 -12.40 -9.26
N ASP A 50 14.08 -12.23 -10.16
CA ASP A 50 12.66 -11.96 -9.88
C ASP A 50 11.91 -13.15 -9.26
N ASP A 51 12.49 -14.36 -9.27
CA ASP A 51 11.92 -15.53 -8.60
C ASP A 51 12.08 -15.48 -7.07
N PHE A 52 12.84 -14.52 -6.54
CA PHE A 52 13.16 -14.44 -5.12
C PHE A 52 12.47 -13.26 -4.43
N LEU A 53 11.97 -13.51 -3.22
CA LEU A 53 11.31 -12.50 -2.39
C LEU A 53 11.81 -12.58 -0.94
N PRO A 54 11.96 -11.43 -0.24
CA PRO A 54 12.37 -11.41 1.15
C PRO A 54 11.26 -11.90 2.07
N CYS A 55 11.59 -12.61 3.13
CA CYS A 55 10.63 -12.91 4.20
C CYS A 55 10.22 -11.64 4.96
N LYS A 56 8.92 -11.48 5.25
CA LYS A 56 8.44 -10.30 6.01
C LYS A 56 8.98 -10.17 7.43
N TYR A 57 9.37 -11.29 8.06
CA TYR A 57 9.85 -11.31 9.44
C TYR A 57 11.37 -11.27 9.54
N CYS A 58 12.06 -12.10 8.74
CA CYS A 58 13.52 -12.25 8.85
C CYS A 58 14.31 -11.60 7.71
N TYR A 59 13.64 -11.05 6.69
CA TYR A 59 14.22 -10.39 5.51
C TYR A 59 15.08 -11.25 4.57
N LYS A 60 15.28 -12.55 4.87
CA LYS A 60 16.00 -13.46 3.97
C LYS A 60 15.24 -13.69 2.66
N PHE A 61 15.95 -13.59 1.54
CA PHE A 61 15.40 -13.85 0.21
C PHE A 61 15.23 -15.34 -0.03
N CYS A 62 14.00 -15.75 -0.33
CA CYS A 62 13.63 -17.13 -0.61
C CYS A 62 12.93 -17.20 -1.98
N LYS A 63 13.03 -18.34 -2.68
CA LYS A 63 12.23 -18.55 -3.89
C LYS A 63 10.75 -18.33 -3.59
N LYS A 64 10.04 -17.55 -4.40
CA LYS A 64 8.61 -17.21 -4.27
C LYS A 64 7.74 -18.45 -4.09
N LYS A 65 8.05 -19.54 -4.80
CA LYS A 65 7.36 -20.85 -4.68
C LYS A 65 7.55 -21.52 -3.31
N LYS A 66 8.67 -21.26 -2.60
CA LYS A 66 9.01 -21.87 -1.30
C LYS A 66 8.84 -20.92 -0.11
N LEU A 67 8.59 -19.63 -0.35
CA LEU A 67 8.48 -18.60 0.68
C LEU A 67 7.42 -18.93 1.75
N TYR A 68 6.28 -19.50 1.36
CA TYR A 68 5.23 -19.88 2.29
C TYR A 68 5.68 -20.92 3.32
N ARG A 69 6.53 -21.88 2.91
CA ARG A 69 7.08 -22.91 3.81
C ARG A 69 8.02 -22.27 4.82
N HIS A 70 8.86 -21.33 4.37
CA HIS A 70 9.75 -20.60 5.25
C HIS A 70 8.98 -19.77 6.28
N VAL A 71 7.97 -19.01 5.86
CA VAL A 71 7.17 -18.16 6.76
C VAL A 71 6.50 -18.96 7.87
N LYS A 72 6.02 -20.18 7.59
CA LYS A 72 5.42 -21.06 8.61
C LYS A 72 6.36 -21.42 9.75
N ILE A 73 7.66 -21.59 9.47
CA ILE A 73 8.69 -22.00 10.43
C ILE A 73 9.67 -20.87 10.77
N CYS A 74 9.32 -19.63 10.41
CA CYS A 74 10.23 -18.52 10.58
C CYS A 74 10.38 -18.21 12.07
N LYS A 75 11.57 -18.40 12.63
CA LYS A 75 11.84 -18.15 14.06
C LYS A 75 11.67 -16.68 14.51
N PHE A 76 11.56 -15.75 13.57
CA PHE A 76 11.30 -14.32 13.81
C PHE A 76 9.81 -13.97 13.66
N LYS A 77 8.94 -14.96 13.43
CA LYS A 77 7.50 -14.76 13.38
C LYS A 77 6.94 -14.83 14.81
N ASP A 78 6.16 -13.83 15.20
CA ASP A 78 5.49 -13.81 16.50
C ASP A 78 4.39 -14.87 16.58
N MET A 79 4.30 -15.52 17.75
CA MET A 79 3.33 -16.60 18.02
C MET A 79 1.88 -16.10 18.12
N SER A 80 1.65 -14.79 18.27
CA SER A 80 0.34 -14.15 18.36
C SER A 80 -0.43 -14.09 17.03
N GLU A 81 0.23 -14.30 15.88
CA GLU A 81 -0.44 -14.31 14.56
C GLU A 81 -1.16 -15.66 14.25
N PHE A 82 -1.54 -16.45 15.26
CA PHE A 82 -2.13 -17.79 15.08
C PHE A 82 -3.66 -17.80 14.89
N SER A 83 -4.36 -16.70 15.13
CA SER A 83 -5.82 -16.65 15.12
C SER A 83 -6.35 -15.89 13.89
N THR A 84 -6.88 -16.65 12.92
CA THR A 84 -8.12 -16.34 12.16
C THR A 84 -8.29 -17.42 11.08
N GLY A 85 -9.21 -18.35 11.34
CA GLY A 85 -9.55 -19.47 10.46
C GLY A 85 -10.33 -19.04 9.21
N GLU A 86 -9.74 -18.23 8.34
CA GLU A 86 -10.34 -17.90 7.04
C GLU A 86 -9.66 -18.68 5.88
N PRO A 87 -10.42 -19.42 5.05
CA PRO A 87 -9.85 -20.29 4.00
C PRO A 87 -9.30 -19.57 2.77
N THR A 88 -9.51 -18.26 2.58
CA THR A 88 -9.24 -17.62 1.29
C THR A 88 -7.95 -16.77 1.28
N ARG A 89 -7.00 -17.17 0.41
CA ARG A 89 -5.78 -16.44 -0.01
C ARG A 89 -4.56 -16.40 0.95
N LYS A 90 -4.19 -17.54 1.56
CA LYS A 90 -2.93 -17.70 2.34
C LYS A 90 -1.65 -17.26 1.60
N ARG A 91 -1.61 -17.39 0.26
CA ARG A 91 -0.44 -17.05 -0.57
C ARG A 91 -0.24 -15.53 -0.73
N ASN A 92 -1.33 -14.77 -0.89
CA ASN A 92 -1.26 -13.32 -1.07
C ASN A 92 -0.89 -12.61 0.24
N LYS A 93 -1.37 -13.11 1.40
CA LYS A 93 -0.97 -12.59 2.73
C LYS A 93 0.55 -12.71 2.99
N ILE A 94 1.25 -13.62 2.30
CA ILE A 94 2.70 -13.83 2.42
C ILE A 94 3.47 -13.07 1.34
N ILE A 95 3.03 -13.16 0.08
CA ILE A 95 3.72 -12.53 -1.04
C ILE A 95 3.61 -11.00 -0.95
N PHE A 96 2.43 -10.47 -0.62
CA PHE A 96 2.22 -9.02 -0.62
C PHE A 96 3.21 -8.26 0.29
N PRO A 97 3.34 -8.58 1.59
CA PRO A 97 4.29 -7.88 2.46
C PRO A 97 5.75 -8.08 2.02
N SER A 98 6.08 -9.25 1.48
CA SER A 98 7.41 -9.54 0.94
C SER A 98 7.75 -8.68 -0.27
N VAL A 99 6.78 -8.41 -1.15
CA VAL A 99 7.01 -7.52 -2.29
C VAL A 99 7.01 -6.05 -1.85
N MET A 100 6.21 -5.66 -0.85
CA MET A 100 6.29 -4.30 -0.25
C MET A 100 7.69 -3.99 0.24
N LEU A 101 8.33 -4.98 0.88
CA LEU A 101 9.69 -4.83 1.38
C LEU A 101 10.71 -4.56 0.29
N LEU A 102 10.42 -4.74 -1.00
CA LEU A 102 11.35 -4.46 -2.10
C LEU A 102 11.11 -3.10 -2.78
N GLN A 103 9.97 -2.46 -2.51
CA GLN A 103 9.63 -1.23 -3.20
C GLN A 103 10.46 -0.05 -2.71
N THR A 104 10.66 0.91 -3.60
CA THR A 104 11.28 2.20 -3.33
C THR A 104 10.32 3.34 -3.68
N GLU A 105 10.53 4.51 -3.08
CA GLU A 105 9.62 5.67 -3.27
C GLU A 105 9.48 6.08 -4.74
N ASN A 106 10.49 5.84 -5.58
CA ASN A 106 10.48 6.15 -7.01
C ASN A 106 9.59 5.18 -7.81
N ASP A 107 9.61 3.87 -7.51
CA ASP A 107 8.75 2.89 -8.18
C ASP A 107 7.27 3.22 -7.95
N HIS A 108 6.92 3.67 -6.74
CA HIS A 108 5.56 4.06 -6.40
C HIS A 108 5.07 5.24 -7.24
N LYS A 109 5.89 6.29 -7.37
CA LYS A 109 5.55 7.46 -8.21
C LYS A 109 5.41 7.06 -9.67
N GLN A 110 6.29 6.21 -10.18
CA GLN A 110 6.24 5.75 -11.58
C GLN A 110 4.98 4.94 -11.89
N PHE A 111 4.58 4.04 -10.99
CA PHE A 111 3.36 3.24 -11.14
C PHE A 111 2.07 4.07 -11.01
N VAL A 112 2.04 5.08 -10.12
CA VAL A 112 0.91 6.03 -10.06
C VAL A 112 0.80 6.81 -11.37
N THR A 113 1.93 7.29 -11.90
CA THR A 113 1.98 8.00 -13.19
C THR A 113 1.53 7.12 -14.34
N GLU A 114 1.92 5.85 -14.37
CA GLU A 114 1.50 4.89 -15.40
C GLU A 114 -0.02 4.67 -15.41
N VAL A 115 -0.64 4.45 -14.23
CA VAL A 115 -2.10 4.25 -14.14
C VAL A 115 -2.86 5.51 -14.49
N LEU A 116 -2.40 6.68 -14.04
CA LEU A 116 -3.01 7.96 -14.43
C LEU A 116 -2.83 8.23 -15.93
N GLY A 117 -1.75 7.77 -16.55
CA GLY A 117 -1.52 7.85 -18.00
C GLY A 117 -2.47 6.96 -18.83
N THR A 118 -2.98 5.87 -18.26
CA THR A 118 -4.02 5.05 -18.91
C THR A 118 -5.44 5.64 -18.81
N MET A 119 -5.64 6.66 -17.97
CA MET A 119 -6.92 7.33 -17.82
C MET A 119 -7.13 8.38 -18.91
N ARG A 120 -8.39 8.70 -19.21
CA ARG A 120 -8.71 9.82 -20.13
C ARG A 120 -8.14 11.11 -19.56
N CYS A 121 -7.48 11.92 -20.39
CA CYS A 121 -6.98 13.24 -20.02
C CYS A 121 -8.12 14.25 -19.89
N ASP A 122 -8.82 14.21 -18.76
CA ASP A 122 -9.91 15.12 -18.42
C ASP A 122 -9.71 15.74 -17.04
N ASN A 123 -10.61 16.66 -16.66
CA ASN A 123 -10.59 17.32 -15.36
C ASN A 123 -10.60 16.33 -14.17
N VAL A 124 -11.14 15.12 -14.36
CA VAL A 124 -11.13 14.10 -13.31
C VAL A 124 -9.72 13.58 -13.06
N THR A 125 -8.94 13.39 -14.13
CA THR A 125 -7.55 12.92 -14.04
C THR A 125 -6.59 13.99 -13.53
N SER A 126 -6.81 15.28 -13.84
CA SER A 126 -6.03 16.37 -13.24
C SER A 126 -6.26 16.44 -11.73
N VAL A 127 -7.52 16.44 -11.28
CA VAL A 127 -7.86 16.42 -9.85
C VAL A 127 -7.23 15.24 -9.10
N ALA A 128 -7.18 14.06 -9.74
CA ALA A 128 -6.53 12.89 -9.17
C ALA A 128 -5.02 13.04 -9.00
N ARG A 129 -4.37 13.78 -9.91
CA ARG A 129 -2.92 14.02 -9.92
C ARG A 129 -2.52 15.10 -8.91
N ASP A 130 -3.37 16.10 -8.74
CA ASP A 130 -3.09 17.25 -7.86
C ASP A 130 -3.30 16.92 -6.37
N ASP A 131 -4.13 15.92 -6.05
CA ASP A 131 -4.44 15.56 -4.66
C ASP A 131 -3.50 14.47 -4.11
N SER A 132 -2.68 14.84 -3.13
CA SER A 132 -1.70 13.96 -2.50
C SER A 132 -2.32 12.73 -1.80
N LEU A 133 -3.52 12.87 -1.24
CA LEU A 133 -4.19 11.77 -0.54
C LEU A 133 -4.77 10.77 -1.55
N ILE A 134 -5.30 11.26 -2.68
CA ILE A 134 -5.70 10.41 -3.81
C ILE A 134 -4.49 9.65 -4.35
N CYS A 135 -3.34 10.31 -4.59
CA CYS A 135 -2.12 9.62 -5.03
C CYS A 135 -1.65 8.53 -4.04
N SER A 136 -1.78 8.79 -2.73
CA SER A 136 -1.47 7.82 -1.68
C SER A 136 -2.45 6.63 -1.70
N PHE A 137 -3.72 6.89 -1.97
CA PHE A 137 -4.74 5.86 -2.17
C PHE A 137 -4.45 5.00 -3.42
N ILE A 138 -4.05 5.62 -4.54
CA ILE A 138 -3.62 4.91 -5.76
C ILE A 138 -2.46 3.97 -5.44
N SER A 139 -1.46 4.49 -4.74
CA SER A 139 -0.29 3.73 -4.31
C SER A 139 -0.72 2.49 -3.52
N ARG A 140 -1.61 2.64 -2.54
CA ARG A 140 -2.16 1.52 -1.74
C ARG A 140 -2.95 0.53 -2.59
N LEU A 141 -3.73 0.97 -3.58
CA LEU A 141 -4.48 0.06 -4.46
C LEU A 141 -3.54 -0.74 -5.37
N LEU A 142 -2.53 -0.10 -5.95
CA LEU A 142 -1.56 -0.75 -6.82
C LEU A 142 -0.67 -1.73 -6.06
N GLN A 143 -0.41 -1.47 -4.79
CA GLN A 143 0.23 -2.45 -3.93
C GLN A 143 -0.58 -3.77 -3.92
N ASN A 144 -1.90 -3.69 -3.78
CA ASN A 144 -2.79 -4.86 -3.62
C ASN A 144 -3.12 -5.57 -4.95
N HIS A 145 -3.05 -4.85 -6.07
CA HIS A 145 -3.58 -5.27 -7.37
C HIS A 145 -2.62 -4.87 -8.50
N ARG A 146 -1.70 -5.77 -8.88
CA ARG A 146 -0.63 -5.49 -9.85
C ARG A 146 -0.87 -6.03 -11.26
N GLU A 147 -1.93 -6.79 -11.46
CA GLU A 147 -2.22 -7.42 -12.74
C GLU A 147 -2.80 -6.41 -13.72
N HIS A 148 -2.40 -6.49 -14.99
CA HIS A 148 -2.85 -5.55 -16.04
C HIS A 148 -4.38 -5.44 -16.14
N HIS A 149 -5.10 -6.55 -15.93
CA HIS A 149 -6.56 -6.58 -15.97
C HIS A 149 -7.20 -5.75 -14.84
N LEU A 150 -6.48 -5.54 -13.74
CA LEU A 150 -6.94 -4.76 -12.58
C LEU A 150 -6.68 -3.26 -12.76
N LYS A 151 -5.85 -2.84 -13.72
CA LYS A 151 -5.63 -1.41 -14.03
C LYS A 151 -6.95 -0.71 -14.33
N ARG A 152 -7.84 -1.35 -15.12
CA ARG A 152 -9.19 -0.82 -15.41
C ARG A 152 -10.03 -0.62 -14.15
N TYR A 153 -10.03 -1.59 -13.24
CA TYR A 153 -10.74 -1.51 -11.97
C TYR A 153 -10.19 -0.37 -11.08
N ILE A 154 -8.86 -0.26 -10.99
CA ILE A 154 -8.19 0.78 -10.21
C ILE A 154 -8.52 2.16 -10.80
N SER A 155 -8.38 2.35 -12.12
CA SER A 155 -8.75 3.60 -12.80
C SER A 155 -10.21 3.99 -12.56
N GLN A 156 -11.14 3.02 -12.54
CA GLN A 156 -12.55 3.31 -12.22
C GLN A 156 -12.72 3.82 -10.79
N ARG A 157 -12.02 3.23 -9.81
CA ARG A 157 -12.07 3.71 -8.42
C ARG A 157 -11.45 5.10 -8.24
N ILE A 158 -10.34 5.37 -8.92
CA ILE A 158 -9.69 6.69 -8.91
C ILE A 158 -10.64 7.74 -9.47
N ARG A 159 -11.28 7.45 -10.61
CA ARG A 159 -12.24 8.37 -11.23
C ARG A 159 -13.47 8.60 -10.37
N GLN A 160 -13.98 7.55 -9.70
CA GLN A 160 -15.08 7.72 -8.74
C GLN A 160 -14.69 8.62 -7.58
N LEU A 161 -13.51 8.42 -6.99
CA LEU A 161 -13.01 9.25 -5.89
C LEU A 161 -12.74 10.70 -6.32
N SER A 162 -12.21 10.90 -7.52
CA SER A 162 -11.88 12.23 -8.04
C SER A 162 -13.15 13.01 -8.42
N LYS A 163 -14.15 12.35 -9.00
CA LYS A 163 -15.49 12.93 -9.21
C LYS A 163 -16.15 13.32 -7.90
N PHE A 164 -16.02 12.49 -6.87
CA PHE A 164 -16.52 12.79 -5.53
C PHE A 164 -15.86 14.06 -4.96
N LEU A 165 -14.54 14.22 -5.11
CA LEU A 165 -13.84 15.43 -4.70
C LEU A 165 -14.30 16.68 -5.48
N ILE A 166 -14.60 16.55 -6.78
CA ILE A 166 -15.16 17.65 -7.57
C ILE A 166 -16.52 18.08 -7.00
N ILE A 167 -17.40 17.14 -6.66
CA ILE A 167 -18.70 17.43 -6.04
C ILE A 167 -18.52 18.08 -4.66
N LEU A 168 -17.55 17.64 -3.87
CA LEU A 168 -17.26 18.27 -2.58
C LEU A 168 -16.83 19.73 -2.73
N ARG A 169 -16.01 20.04 -3.73
CA ARG A 169 -15.56 21.41 -4.03
C ARG A 169 -16.71 22.33 -4.47
N THR A 170 -17.78 21.78 -5.06
CA THR A 170 -18.98 22.61 -5.37
C THR A 170 -19.85 22.87 -4.15
N LEU A 171 -19.80 21.99 -3.13
CA LEU A 171 -20.52 22.19 -1.87
C LEU A 171 -19.76 23.10 -0.89
N VAL A 172 -18.42 23.05 -0.89
CA VAL A 172 -17.55 23.91 -0.08
C VAL A 172 -16.39 24.41 -0.94
N PRO A 173 -16.49 25.62 -1.51
CA PRO A 173 -15.46 26.18 -2.40
C PRO A 173 -14.13 26.47 -1.70
N ASP A 174 -14.15 26.66 -0.38
CA ASP A 174 -12.99 27.06 0.41
C ASP A 174 -11.91 25.97 0.51
N LEU A 175 -12.29 24.72 0.27
CA LEU A 175 -11.42 23.56 0.47
C LEU A 175 -11.03 22.92 -0.86
N ARG A 176 -9.74 22.64 -1.03
CA ARG A 176 -9.19 22.07 -2.28
C ARG A 176 -8.81 20.60 -2.16
N HIS A 177 -8.27 20.15 -1.04
CA HIS A 177 -7.76 18.78 -0.91
C HIS A 177 -8.70 17.87 -0.14
N LEU A 178 -8.75 16.59 -0.51
CA LEU A 178 -9.62 15.58 0.11
C LEU A 178 -9.36 15.47 1.62
N LYS A 179 -8.10 15.62 2.06
CA LYS A 179 -7.71 15.59 3.48
C LYS A 179 -8.44 16.64 4.33
N ASP A 180 -8.78 17.79 3.75
CA ASP A 180 -9.36 18.93 4.48
C ASP A 180 -10.85 18.68 4.78
N PHE A 181 -11.52 17.92 3.92
CA PHE A 181 -12.90 17.47 4.09
C PHE A 181 -13.02 16.33 5.12
N LEU A 182 -11.95 15.60 5.43
CA LEU A 182 -11.96 14.48 6.39
C LEU A 182 -11.94 14.96 7.86
N LYS A 183 -12.64 16.06 8.16
CA LYS A 183 -12.89 16.58 9.51
C LYS A 183 -14.36 16.37 9.85
N THR A 184 -14.65 16.20 11.14
CA THR A 184 -16.00 15.98 11.66
C THR A 184 -17.01 17.03 11.19
N ASN A 185 -16.57 18.29 11.07
CA ASN A 185 -17.42 19.43 10.71
C ASN A 185 -17.97 19.36 9.27
N TYR A 186 -17.35 18.59 8.38
CA TYR A 186 -17.77 18.46 6.98
C TYR A 186 -18.47 17.12 6.68
N PHE A 187 -18.82 16.36 7.72
CA PHE A 187 -19.44 15.04 7.55
C PHE A 187 -20.78 15.12 6.79
N VAL A 188 -21.60 16.13 7.09
CA VAL A 188 -22.87 16.37 6.37
C VAL A 188 -22.62 16.55 4.88
N ASN A 189 -21.59 17.32 4.53
CA ASN A 189 -21.23 17.64 3.15
C ASN A 189 -20.68 16.41 2.43
N ILE A 190 -19.96 15.53 3.13
CA ILE A 190 -19.53 14.22 2.62
C ILE A 190 -20.74 13.34 2.28
N VAL A 191 -21.75 13.28 3.14
CA VAL A 191 -22.97 12.50 2.90
C VAL A 191 -23.74 13.08 1.72
N GLN A 192 -23.90 14.40 1.64
CA GLN A 192 -24.56 15.07 0.51
C GLN A 192 -23.82 14.83 -0.81
N ALA A 193 -22.49 14.90 -0.81
CA ALA A 193 -21.68 14.60 -1.99
C ALA A 193 -21.84 13.13 -2.42
N ALA A 194 -21.97 12.19 -1.46
CA ALA A 194 -22.17 10.78 -1.76
C ALA A 194 -23.57 10.54 -2.36
N LYS A 195 -24.59 11.25 -1.86
CA LYS A 195 -25.94 11.26 -2.45
C LYS A 195 -25.95 11.76 -3.88
N LYS A 196 -25.31 12.92 -4.14
CA LYS A 196 -25.18 13.48 -5.50
C LYS A 196 -24.41 12.54 -6.43
N LEU A 197 -23.33 11.91 -5.96
CA LEU A 197 -22.55 10.95 -6.75
C LEU A 197 -23.36 9.69 -7.09
N GLY A 198 -24.19 9.21 -6.16
CA GLY A 198 -25.10 8.08 -6.34
C GLY A 198 -26.38 8.41 -7.10
N GLN A 199 -26.57 9.69 -7.50
CA GLN A 199 -27.78 10.20 -8.14
C GLN A 199 -29.04 9.81 -7.34
N TYR A 200 -29.02 10.16 -6.06
CA TYR A 200 -30.15 9.98 -5.17
C TYR A 200 -31.32 10.86 -5.59
N ASN A 201 -32.50 10.26 -5.73
CA ASN A 201 -33.75 10.96 -5.97
C ASN A 201 -34.50 11.12 -4.63
N GLU A 202 -34.75 12.36 -4.21
CA GLU A 202 -35.42 12.66 -2.94
C GLU A 202 -36.90 12.28 -2.97
N ASP A 203 -37.57 12.40 -4.13
CA ASP A 203 -39.00 12.14 -4.27
C ASP A 203 -39.34 10.64 -4.15
N LEU A 204 -38.46 9.80 -4.70
CA LEU A 204 -38.62 8.34 -4.72
C LEU A 204 -37.81 7.63 -3.63
N ASN A 205 -37.02 8.36 -2.84
CA ASN A 205 -36.09 7.83 -1.84
C ASN A 205 -35.21 6.68 -2.37
N THR A 206 -34.78 6.76 -3.62
CA THR A 206 -34.02 5.71 -4.32
C THR A 206 -32.75 6.26 -4.96
N TYR A 207 -31.76 5.38 -5.12
CA TYR A 207 -30.53 5.67 -5.85
C TYR A 207 -30.62 5.03 -7.23
N THR A 208 -30.28 5.77 -8.29
CA THR A 208 -30.05 5.12 -9.60
C THR A 208 -28.76 4.29 -9.59
N HIS A 209 -27.77 4.67 -8.78
CA HIS A 209 -26.49 3.96 -8.66
C HIS A 209 -26.09 3.68 -7.20
N PRO A 210 -26.85 2.81 -6.47
CA PRO A 210 -26.63 2.53 -5.04
C PRO A 210 -25.24 1.95 -4.77
N SER A 211 -24.76 1.08 -5.67
CA SER A 211 -23.42 0.49 -5.62
C SER A 211 -22.30 1.53 -5.60
N THR A 212 -22.49 2.69 -6.23
CA THR A 212 -21.49 3.77 -6.28
C THR A 212 -21.42 4.49 -4.94
N ALA A 213 -22.57 4.77 -4.32
CA ALA A 213 -22.65 5.38 -2.99
C ALA A 213 -22.06 4.47 -1.90
N LEU A 214 -22.32 3.16 -1.97
CA LEU A 214 -21.72 2.21 -1.02
C LEU A 214 -20.19 2.14 -1.19
N LYS A 215 -19.71 2.03 -2.44
CA LYS A 215 -18.27 1.93 -2.74
C LYS A 215 -17.50 3.20 -2.35
N ILE A 216 -18.10 4.38 -2.45
CA ILE A 216 -17.43 5.62 -2.05
C ILE A 216 -17.23 5.68 -0.54
N GLY A 217 -18.21 5.23 0.25
CA GLY A 217 -18.08 5.14 1.71
C GLY A 217 -16.86 4.32 2.14
N HIS A 218 -16.70 3.10 1.63
CA HIS A 218 -15.52 2.27 1.90
C HIS A 218 -14.22 2.93 1.43
N THR A 219 -14.25 3.62 0.30
CA THR A 219 -13.08 4.33 -0.25
C THR A 219 -12.65 5.48 0.66
N ILE A 220 -13.60 6.23 1.22
CA ILE A 220 -13.36 7.32 2.18
C ILE A 220 -12.75 6.77 3.46
N THR A 221 -13.30 5.69 4.03
CA THR A 221 -12.72 5.03 5.21
C THR A 221 -11.28 4.57 4.95
N GLN A 222 -11.00 4.07 3.74
CA GLN A 222 -9.63 3.72 3.35
C GLN A 222 -8.72 4.95 3.30
N CYS A 223 -9.17 6.08 2.75
CA CYS A 223 -8.41 7.33 2.71
C CYS A 223 -8.16 7.90 4.11
N ALA A 224 -9.16 7.88 5.00
CA ALA A 224 -9.02 8.32 6.38
C ALA A 224 -7.97 7.48 7.15
N ASN A 225 -7.95 6.15 6.92
CA ASN A 225 -6.92 5.28 7.49
C ASN A 225 -5.51 5.57 6.96
N ILE A 226 -5.38 5.92 5.67
CA ILE A 226 -4.09 6.33 5.09
C ILE A 226 -3.62 7.62 5.75
N LEU A 227 -4.51 8.61 5.86
CA LEU A 227 -4.20 9.89 6.48
C LEU A 227 -3.77 9.70 7.95
N LYS A 228 -4.51 8.89 8.72
CA LYS A 228 -4.14 8.54 10.10
C LYS A 228 -2.73 7.93 10.16
N THR A 229 -2.43 6.98 9.28
CA THR A 229 -1.11 6.33 9.21
C THR A 229 0.01 7.34 8.89
N GLN A 230 -0.23 8.25 7.94
CA GLN A 230 0.73 9.29 7.56
C GLN A 230 1.02 10.26 8.71
N LEU A 231 -0.01 10.67 9.45
CA LEU A 231 0.13 11.53 10.63
C LEU A 231 0.94 10.85 11.74
N MET A 232 0.68 9.57 12.00
CA MET A 232 1.43 8.80 13.01
C MET A 232 2.91 8.69 12.65
N ILE A 233 3.22 8.39 11.38
CA ILE A 233 4.61 8.31 10.89
C ILE A 233 5.33 9.65 11.01
N ASN A 234 4.68 10.76 10.62
CA ASN A 234 5.27 12.09 10.72
C ASN A 234 5.50 12.52 12.17
N ASN A 235 4.60 12.19 13.09
CA ASN A 235 4.77 12.49 14.51
C ASN A 235 5.99 11.75 15.11
N HIS A 236 6.22 10.49 14.72
CA HIS A 236 7.41 9.75 15.14
C HIS A 236 8.72 10.32 14.55
N HIS A 237 8.70 10.82 13.30
CA HIS A 237 9.87 11.48 12.71
C HIS A 237 10.20 12.83 13.37
N ASN A 238 9.19 13.58 13.80
CA ASN A 238 9.38 14.84 14.51
C ASN A 238 9.95 14.63 15.92
N GLN A 239 9.48 13.62 16.66
CA GLN A 239 10.04 13.23 17.95
C GLN A 239 11.53 12.83 17.86
N HIS A 240 11.93 12.11 16.81
CA HIS A 240 13.34 11.75 16.59
C HIS A 240 14.24 12.91 16.14
N ARG A 241 13.67 13.97 15.55
CA ARG A 241 14.41 15.19 15.21
C ARG A 241 14.65 16.07 16.44
N GLU A 242 13.67 16.17 17.34
CA GLU A 242 13.80 16.91 18.59
C GLU A 242 14.80 16.27 19.56
N THR A 243 14.91 14.93 19.58
CA THR A 243 15.92 14.23 20.42
C THR A 243 17.35 14.31 19.88
N LYS A 244 17.58 14.86 18.68
CA LYS A 244 18.93 15.05 18.10
C LYS A 244 19.51 16.46 18.34
N TYR A 245 18.73 17.36 18.91
CA TYR A 245 19.14 18.72 19.27
C TYR A 245 19.10 18.97 20.80
N ARG A 246 19.15 17.89 21.59
CA ARG A 246 19.45 17.90 23.03
C ARG A 246 20.60 16.94 23.28
#